data_AF-A0A2V8E9Q9-F1
#
_entry.id   AF-A0A2V8E9Q9-F1
#
_cell.length_a   1.000
_cell.length_b   1.000
_cell.length_c   1.000
_cell.angle_alpha   90.00
_cell.angle_beta   90.00
_cell.angle_gamma   90.00
#
_symmetry.space_group_name_H-M   'P 1'
#
loop_
_entity.id
_entity.type
_entity.pdbx_description
1 polymer ?
#
loop_
_entity_poly.entity_id
_entity_poly.type
_entity_poly.pdbx_seq_one_letter_code
_entity_poly.pdbx_strand_id
1 'polypeptide(L)'
;IDVGPDLTVGVGQALTLTVNVKDDGIPKPRPPLPGAREPPSVFAGPNVRWSKYRGPGAVAFAQVAVPIVGGKATTTATFAEPGVYLVQALADDGSVLGQSQGQNVPGFSCCWTTGHIKVTVK
;
A
#
# COMPACT_ATOMS: atom_id res chain seq x y z
N ILE A 1 1.59 -9.10 -6.28
CA ILE A 1 2.53 -8.03 -5.91
C ILE A 1 3.92 -8.64 -5.76
N ASP A 2 4.93 -8.01 -6.35
CA ASP A 2 6.33 -8.38 -6.17
C ASP A 2 7.00 -7.33 -5.26
N VAL A 3 7.58 -7.80 -4.16
CA VAL A 3 8.11 -6.98 -3.07
C VAL A 3 9.62 -6.76 -3.16
N GLY A 4 10.29 -7.37 -4.14
CA GLY A 4 11.73 -7.29 -4.26
C GLY A 4 12.48 -8.01 -3.12
N PRO A 5 13.79 -7.75 -2.98
CA PRO A 5 14.65 -8.42 -2.00
C PRO A 5 14.50 -7.85 -0.58
N ASP A 6 15.08 -8.56 0.39
CA ASP A 6 15.28 -8.06 1.76
C ASP A 6 16.11 -6.76 1.76
N LEU A 7 15.73 -5.81 2.61
CA LEU A 7 16.38 -4.51 2.72
C LEU A 7 17.09 -4.33 4.07
N THR A 8 18.05 -3.41 4.12
CA THR A 8 18.76 -3.03 5.35
C THR A 8 18.83 -1.51 5.45
N VAL A 9 18.64 -0.96 6.66
CA VAL A 9 18.72 0.48 6.93
C VAL A 9 19.18 0.74 8.37
N GLY A 10 19.78 1.91 8.64
CA GLY A 10 20.08 2.34 10.01
C GLY A 10 18.84 2.87 10.75
N VAL A 11 18.80 2.76 12.08
CA VAL A 11 17.75 3.38 12.91
C VAL A 11 17.60 4.88 12.58
N GLY A 12 16.36 5.34 12.43
CA GLY A 12 16.03 6.74 12.10
C GLY A 12 16.34 7.17 10.67
N GLN A 13 17.05 6.36 9.87
CA GLN A 13 17.31 6.68 8.46
C GLN A 13 16.10 6.36 7.59
N ALA A 14 15.89 7.20 6.58
CA ALA A 14 14.85 7.03 5.58
C ALA A 14 15.19 5.88 4.60
N LEU A 15 14.30 4.90 4.48
CA LEU A 15 14.38 3.81 3.52
C LEU A 15 13.26 3.95 2.48
N THR A 16 13.64 3.97 1.20
CA THR A 16 12.67 3.90 0.10
C THR A 16 12.17 2.47 -0.07
N LEU A 17 10.87 2.27 0.00
CA LEU A 17 10.19 1.01 -0.24
C LEU A 17 9.48 1.09 -1.58
N THR A 18 9.66 0.07 -2.44
CA THR A 18 8.99 -0.02 -3.74
C THR A 18 8.46 -1.42 -3.95
N VAL A 19 7.23 -1.52 -4.45
CA VAL A 19 6.61 -2.77 -4.87
C VAL A 19 6.18 -2.68 -6.33
N ASN A 20 6.35 -3.77 -7.06
CA ASN A 20 5.78 -3.93 -8.39
C ASN A 20 4.39 -4.56 -8.26
N VAL A 21 3.38 -3.90 -8.82
CA VAL A 21 2.00 -4.36 -8.84
C VAL A 21 1.62 -4.62 -10.29
N LYS A 22 1.28 -5.87 -10.57
CA LYS A 22 0.72 -6.28 -11.86
C LYS A 22 -0.76 -6.51 -11.65
N ASP A 23 -1.54 -5.64 -12.26
CA ASP A 23 -2.98 -5.76 -12.41
C ASP A 23 -3.26 -6.23 -13.85
N ASP A 24 -4.18 -7.17 -14.04
CA ASP A 24 -4.57 -7.63 -15.38
C ASP A 24 -5.64 -6.72 -16.01
N GLY A 25 -6.11 -5.71 -15.27
CA GLY A 25 -7.06 -4.70 -15.73
C GLY A 25 -8.50 -5.21 -15.76
N ILE A 26 -8.80 -6.31 -15.07
CA ILE A 26 -10.11 -6.94 -15.05
C ILE A 26 -10.64 -7.04 -13.61
N PRO A 27 -11.85 -6.49 -13.34
CA PRO A 27 -12.73 -5.79 -14.27
C PRO A 27 -12.23 -4.38 -14.59
N LYS A 28 -12.49 -3.92 -15.83
CA LYS A 28 -12.13 -2.56 -16.27
C LYS A 28 -12.69 -1.51 -15.32
N PRO A 29 -12.00 -0.37 -15.10
CA PRO A 29 -12.53 0.75 -14.34
C PRO A 29 -13.93 1.12 -14.81
N ARG A 30 -14.87 1.24 -13.87
CA ARG A 30 -16.25 1.62 -14.20
C ARG A 30 -16.23 3.06 -14.73
N PRO A 31 -16.83 3.36 -15.89
CA PRO A 31 -16.95 4.74 -16.35
C PRO A 31 -17.77 5.55 -15.33
N PRO A 32 -17.52 6.87 -15.22
CA PRO A 32 -18.36 7.75 -14.42
C PRO A 32 -19.83 7.59 -14.80
N LEU A 33 -20.71 7.53 -13.81
CA LEU A 33 -22.15 7.53 -14.06
C LEU A 33 -22.53 8.83 -14.81
N PRO A 34 -23.38 8.79 -15.85
CA PRO A 34 -23.85 10.00 -16.52
C PRO A 34 -24.51 10.93 -15.50
N GLY A 35 -24.01 12.17 -15.40
CA GLY A 35 -24.51 13.17 -14.43
C GLY A 35 -23.84 13.14 -13.05
N ALA A 36 -22.85 12.27 -12.83
CA ALA A 36 -21.96 12.40 -11.68
C ALA A 36 -21.15 13.71 -11.83
N ARG A 37 -21.31 14.63 -10.86
CA ARG A 37 -20.43 15.79 -10.72
C ARG A 37 -19.00 15.26 -10.51
N GLU A 38 -18.10 15.48 -11.45
CA GLU A 38 -16.70 15.12 -11.26
C GLU A 38 -16.06 15.96 -10.14
N PRO A 39 -15.34 15.33 -9.19
CA PRO A 39 -15.54 13.98 -8.69
C PRO A 39 -15.89 13.98 -7.19
N PRO A 40 -16.64 12.99 -6.66
CA PRO A 40 -16.61 12.78 -5.23
C PRO A 40 -15.18 12.38 -4.86
N SER A 41 -14.58 13.22 -4.02
CA SER A 41 -13.20 13.23 -3.54
C SER A 41 -12.79 11.95 -2.80
N VAL A 42 -12.51 10.86 -3.53
CA VAL A 42 -11.87 9.66 -2.98
C VAL A 42 -11.16 8.96 -4.14
N PHE A 43 -9.87 8.64 -4.02
CA PHE A 43 -9.14 7.89 -5.05
C PHE A 43 -9.87 6.59 -5.37
N ALA A 44 -10.54 6.52 -6.53
CA ALA A 44 -11.26 5.35 -7.04
C ALA A 44 -10.38 4.57 -8.02
N GLY A 45 -9.10 4.39 -7.69
CA GLY A 45 -8.12 3.72 -8.53
C GLY A 45 -7.14 2.88 -7.72
N PRO A 46 -6.39 2.00 -8.40
CA PRO A 46 -5.52 1.04 -7.75
C PRO A 46 -4.46 1.74 -6.90
N ASN A 47 -4.34 1.32 -5.65
CA ASN A 47 -3.43 1.89 -4.66
C ASN A 47 -2.76 0.80 -3.82
N VAL A 48 -1.63 1.15 -3.20
CA VAL A 48 -0.97 0.34 -2.18
C VAL A 48 -1.06 1.05 -0.83
N ARG A 49 -1.50 0.31 0.19
CA ARG A 49 -1.45 0.71 1.59
C ARG A 49 -0.28 0.04 2.31
N TRP A 50 0.48 0.85 3.03
CA TRP A 50 1.67 0.46 3.76
C TRP A 50 1.38 0.36 5.26
N SER A 51 1.85 -0.70 5.90
CA SER A 51 1.73 -0.83 7.36
C SER A 51 2.88 -1.65 7.95
N LYS A 52 3.13 -1.47 9.26
CA LYS A 52 3.98 -2.40 10.02
C LYS A 52 3.18 -3.66 10.33
N TYR A 53 3.63 -4.82 9.86
CA TYR A 53 3.02 -6.11 10.19
C TYR A 53 3.69 -6.79 11.39
N ARG A 54 5.02 -6.75 11.44
CA ARG A 54 5.84 -7.23 12.55
C ARG A 54 7.06 -6.33 12.73
N GLY A 55 7.59 -6.29 13.94
CA GLY A 55 8.85 -5.61 14.27
C GLY A 55 8.77 -4.82 15.59
N PRO A 56 9.92 -4.61 16.24
CA PRO A 56 10.00 -4.12 17.62
C PRO A 56 9.51 -2.68 17.78
N GLY A 57 9.99 -1.75 16.96
CA GLY A 57 9.69 -0.32 17.10
C GLY A 57 8.57 0.20 16.21
N ALA A 58 8.28 1.50 16.35
CA ALA A 58 7.38 2.22 15.45
C ALA A 58 8.00 2.35 14.05
N VAL A 59 7.14 2.36 13.03
CA VAL A 59 7.50 2.65 11.63
C VAL A 59 6.66 3.83 11.17
N ALA A 60 7.30 4.91 10.74
CA ALA A 60 6.64 6.06 10.16
C ALA A 60 6.78 6.02 8.64
N PHE A 61 5.67 6.23 7.92
CA PHE A 61 5.65 6.29 6.46
C PHE A 61 5.39 7.71 6.01
N ALA A 62 6.12 8.18 5.00
CA ALA A 62 5.87 9.48 4.38
C ALA A 62 4.44 9.54 3.79
N GLN A 63 4.02 8.45 3.16
CA GLN A 63 2.65 8.26 2.70
C GLN A 63 2.21 6.81 2.95
N VAL A 64 1.10 6.65 3.67
CA VAL A 64 0.53 5.34 4.02
C VAL A 64 -0.25 4.73 2.85
N ALA A 65 -0.94 5.53 2.05
CA ALA A 65 -1.63 5.09 0.85
C ALA A 65 -1.02 5.80 -0.37
N VAL A 66 -0.55 5.04 -1.35
CA VAL A 66 0.12 5.56 -2.55
C VAL A 66 -0.55 4.98 -3.79
N PRO A 67 -0.86 5.79 -4.82
CA PRO A 67 -1.39 5.28 -6.08
C PRO A 67 -0.38 4.37 -6.79
N ILE A 68 -0.87 3.39 -7.54
CA ILE A 68 -0.04 2.59 -8.42
C ILE A 68 0.18 3.35 -9.73
N VAL A 69 1.42 3.71 -10.02
CA VAL A 69 1.82 4.45 -11.23
C VAL A 69 2.81 3.60 -12.02
N GLY A 70 2.49 3.31 -13.29
CA GLY A 70 3.35 2.47 -14.14
C GLY A 70 3.61 1.07 -13.57
N GLY A 71 2.63 0.51 -12.86
CA GLY A 71 2.75 -0.80 -12.21
C GLY A 71 3.63 -0.79 -10.95
N LYS A 72 3.89 0.37 -10.35
CA LYS A 72 4.70 0.50 -9.13
C LYS A 72 4.04 1.38 -8.09
N ALA A 73 4.30 1.09 -6.83
CA ALA A 73 4.00 2.00 -5.72
C ALA A 73 5.23 2.16 -4.85
N THR A 74 5.54 3.40 -4.47
CA THR A 74 6.76 3.76 -3.75
C THR A 74 6.43 4.69 -2.58
N THR A 75 7.02 4.44 -1.41
CA THR A 75 6.96 5.32 -0.24
C THR A 75 8.31 5.33 0.46
N THR A 76 8.47 6.21 1.45
CA THR A 76 9.63 6.23 2.33
C THR A 76 9.19 5.85 3.74
N ALA A 77 9.99 5.03 4.42
CA ALA A 77 9.75 4.62 5.80
C ALA A 77 10.96 4.91 6.70
N THR A 78 10.71 5.27 7.96
CA THR A 78 11.73 5.36 9.02
C THR A 78 11.37 4.44 10.18
N PHE A 79 12.39 3.88 10.83
CA PHE A 79 12.25 2.86 11.88
C PHE A 79 12.85 3.36 13.19
N ALA A 80 12.10 3.24 14.29
CA ALA A 80 12.49 3.81 15.57
C ALA A 80 13.47 2.94 16.38
N GLU A 81 13.51 1.64 16.14
CA GLU A 81 14.31 0.68 16.91
C GLU A 81 15.03 -0.32 16.00
N PRO A 82 16.21 -0.83 16.40
CA PRO A 82 16.89 -1.87 15.65
C PRO A 82 16.12 -3.20 15.72
N GLY A 83 16.28 -4.04 14.70
CA GLY A 83 15.65 -5.36 14.64
C GLY A 83 15.11 -5.73 13.26
N VAL A 84 14.42 -6.88 13.18
CA VAL A 84 13.82 -7.36 11.94
C VAL A 84 12.36 -6.96 11.88
N TYR A 85 11.97 -6.33 10.77
CA TYR A 85 10.62 -5.88 10.50
C TYR A 85 10.04 -6.61 9.30
N LEU A 86 8.73 -6.85 9.33
CA LEU A 86 7.93 -7.14 8.15
C LEU A 86 7.04 -5.94 7.88
N VAL A 87 7.28 -5.25 6.77
CA VAL A 87 6.45 -4.16 6.28
C VAL A 87 5.46 -4.73 5.27
N GLN A 88 4.18 -4.50 5.49
CA GLN A 88 3.11 -4.98 4.62
C GLN A 88 2.78 -3.92 3.57
N ALA A 89 2.69 -4.36 2.32
CA ALA A 89 2.12 -3.64 1.19
C ALA A 89 0.83 -4.35 0.77
N LEU A 90 -0.31 -3.68 0.93
CA LEU A 90 -1.62 -4.17 0.50
C LEU A 90 -2.06 -3.39 -0.74
N ALA A 91 -2.05 -4.06 -1.89
CA ALA A 91 -2.59 -3.52 -3.14
C ALA A 91 -4.11 -3.76 -3.20
N ASP A 92 -4.87 -2.72 -3.56
CA ASP A 92 -6.33 -2.72 -3.70
C ASP A 92 -6.74 -1.88 -4.93
N ASP A 93 -7.78 -2.29 -5.65
CA ASP A 93 -8.22 -1.68 -6.92
C ASP A 93 -9.05 -0.40 -6.77
N GLY A 94 -9.02 0.25 -5.60
CA GLY A 94 -9.64 1.56 -5.40
C GLY A 94 -10.96 1.53 -4.66
N SER A 95 -11.03 0.74 -3.59
CA SER A 95 -12.14 0.80 -2.66
C SER A 95 -12.25 2.15 -1.95
N VAL A 96 -13.47 2.67 -1.90
CA VAL A 96 -13.80 3.94 -1.26
C VAL A 96 -13.66 3.79 0.26
N LEU A 97 -12.89 4.68 0.90
CA LEU A 97 -12.88 4.85 2.35
C LEU A 97 -14.30 5.18 2.81
N GLY A 98 -14.96 4.23 3.49
CA GLY A 98 -16.34 4.37 3.96
C GLY A 98 -17.31 3.27 3.49
N GLN A 99 -16.90 2.41 2.55
CA GLN A 99 -17.63 1.19 2.19
C GLN A 99 -16.97 -0.07 2.79
N SER A 100 -16.35 0.09 3.95
CA SER A 100 -15.88 -1.06 4.73
C SER A 100 -17.09 -1.93 5.09
N GLN A 101 -17.09 -3.16 4.60
CA GLN A 101 -17.86 -4.23 5.22
C GLN A 101 -17.26 -4.51 6.60
N GLY A 102 -17.59 -3.68 7.59
CA GLY A 102 -17.42 -3.94 9.02
C GLY A 102 -16.01 -4.17 9.61
N GLN A 103 -14.92 -4.22 8.82
CA GLN A 103 -13.62 -4.71 9.31
C GLN A 103 -12.38 -3.88 8.91
N ASN A 104 -12.52 -2.61 8.53
CA ASN A 104 -11.39 -1.75 8.09
C ASN A 104 -10.58 -2.33 6.91
N VAL A 105 -11.14 -3.28 6.16
CA VAL A 105 -10.53 -3.85 4.96
C VAL A 105 -10.93 -2.99 3.76
N PRO A 106 -9.98 -2.42 3.00
CA PRO A 106 -10.25 -1.84 1.69
C PRO A 106 -10.62 -2.97 0.72
N GLY A 107 -11.72 -2.84 -0.02
CA GLY A 107 -12.09 -3.74 -1.12
C GLY A 107 -13.51 -4.28 -1.04
N PHE A 108 -14.19 -4.43 -2.18
CA PHE A 108 -15.36 -5.30 -2.30
C PHE A 108 -14.91 -6.77 -2.15
N SER A 109 -14.76 -7.25 -0.91
CA SER A 109 -14.57 -8.65 -0.46
C SER A 109 -13.49 -9.56 -1.11
N CYS A 110 -12.90 -9.25 -2.27
CA CYS A 110 -12.13 -10.22 -3.06
C CYS A 110 -10.90 -9.66 -3.82
N CYS A 111 -10.76 -8.34 -4.01
CA CYS A 111 -9.74 -7.77 -4.91
C CYS A 111 -8.61 -7.04 -4.17
N TRP A 112 -7.94 -7.73 -3.25
CA TRP A 112 -6.72 -7.21 -2.61
C TRP A 112 -5.63 -8.26 -2.63
N THR A 113 -4.38 -7.82 -2.81
CA THR A 113 -3.20 -8.68 -2.75
C THR A 113 -2.18 -8.07 -1.80
N THR A 114 -1.61 -8.89 -0.92
CA THR A 114 -0.63 -8.45 0.07
C THR A 114 0.77 -9.01 -0.21
N GLY A 115 1.78 -8.20 0.04
CA GLY A 115 3.18 -8.60 0.09
C GLY A 115 3.84 -8.11 1.38
N HIS A 116 4.86 -8.83 1.85
CA HIS A 116 5.64 -8.44 3.02
C HIS A 116 7.11 -8.22 2.64
N ILE A 117 7.62 -7.00 2.84
CA ILE A 117 9.03 -6.66 2.70
C ILE A 117 9.72 -6.93 4.03
N LYS A 118 10.78 -7.73 4.02
CA LYS A 118 11.63 -7.90 5.19
C LYS A 118 12.69 -6.80 5.23
N VAL A 119 12.76 -6.09 6.34
CA VAL A 119 13.72 -5.02 6.57
C VAL A 119 14.53 -5.33 7.83
N THR A 120 15.86 -5.34 7.70
CA THR A 120 16.78 -5.43 8.84
C THR A 120 17.23 -4.03 9.22
N VAL A 121 16.85 -3.58 10.41
CA VAL A 121 17.23 -2.27 10.94
C VAL A 121 18.42 -2.44 11.89
N LYS A 122 19.50 -1.71 11.63
CA LYS A 122 20.75 -1.76 12.40
C LYS A 122 20.98 -0.47 13.19
#